data_AF-A0A522X654-F1
#
_entry.id   AF-A0A522X654-F1
#
_cell.length_a   1.000
_cell.length_b   1.000
_cell.length_c   1.000
_cell.angle_alpha   90.00
_cell.angle_beta   90.00
_cell.angle_gamma   90.00
#
_symmetry.space_group_name_H-M   'P 1'
#
loop_
_entity.id
_entity.type
_entity.pdbx_description
1 polymer ?
#
loop_
_entity_poly.entity_id
_entity_poly.type
_entity_poly.pdbx_seq_one_letter_code
_entity_poly.pdbx_strand_id
1 'polypeptide(L)' 'MSSWGCPHEHDGKCARVNDLPCNPGMKGCVLFGRFVWADESKNRPAGGWGGNKPETEENDHPQEPSGEK' A
#
# COMPACT_ATOMS: atom_id res chain seq x y z
N MET A 1 10.37 8.69 29.14
CA MET A 1 10.88 8.23 27.83
C MET A 1 9.71 8.25 26.88
N SER A 2 9.73 9.11 25.87
CA SER A 2 8.65 9.20 24.88
C SER A 2 8.63 7.89 24.09
N SER A 3 7.72 6.99 24.45
CA SER A 3 7.53 5.75 23.70
C SER A 3 7.08 6.15 22.29
N TRP A 4 7.91 5.91 21.28
CA TRP A 4 7.56 6.02 19.86
C TRP A 4 6.57 4.90 19.44
N GLY A 5 5.69 4.49 20.36
CA GLY A 5 4.64 3.51 20.12
C GLY A 5 3.43 4.20 19.50
N CYS A 6 2.74 3.48 18.61
CA CYS A 6 1.47 3.94 18.08
C CYS A 6 0.45 4.02 19.24
N PRO A 7 -0.25 5.14 19.44
CA PRO A 7 -1.23 5.29 20.53
C PRO A 7 -2.44 4.36 20.41
N HIS A 8 -2.62 3.74 19.23
CA HIS A 8 -3.65 2.75 18.96
C HIS A 8 -3.14 1.31 19.02
N GLU A 9 -1.88 1.10 19.38
CA GLU A 9 -1.32 -0.23 19.57
C GLU A 9 -1.76 -0.84 20.89
N HIS A 10 -2.26 -2.07 20.83
CA HIS A 10 -2.56 -2.92 21.97
C HIS A 10 -2.15 -4.36 21.64
N ASP A 11 -1.31 -4.98 22.46
CA ASP A 11 -0.84 -6.36 22.26
C ASP A 11 -0.18 -6.60 20.87
N GLY A 12 0.55 -5.60 20.36
CA GLY A 12 1.17 -5.65 19.02
C GLY A 12 0.19 -5.51 17.85
N LYS A 13 -1.09 -5.23 18.12
CA LYS A 13 -2.16 -5.02 17.14
C LYS A 13 -2.65 -3.59 17.16
N CYS A 14 -3.12 -3.10 16.02
CA CYS A 14 -3.63 -1.74 15.89
C CYS A 14 -5.15 -1.73 15.99
N ALA A 15 -5.69 -1.20 17.10
CA ALA A 15 -7.13 -1.07 17.31
C ALA A 15 -7.82 -0.16 16.29
N ARG A 16 -7.04 0.71 15.61
CA ARG A 16 -7.54 1.56 14.52
C ARG A 16 -7.68 0.82 13.19
N VAL A 17 -6.93 -0.26 13.00
CA VAL A 17 -6.82 -0.98 11.71
C VAL A 17 -7.23 -2.44 11.93
N ASN A 18 -8.47 -2.67 12.37
CA ASN A 18 -9.07 -4.01 12.50
C ASN A 18 -8.19 -5.03 13.25
N ASP A 19 -7.47 -4.60 14.30
CA ASP A 19 -6.58 -5.45 15.09
C ASP A 19 -5.48 -6.15 14.26
N LEU A 20 -5.08 -5.55 13.13
CA LEU A 20 -3.94 -6.01 12.34
C LEU A 20 -2.62 -5.71 13.04
N PRO A 21 -1.53 -6.42 12.68
CA PRO A 21 -0.19 -6.15 13.21
C PRO A 21 0.17 -4.66 13.10
N CYS A 22 0.54 -4.06 14.22
CA CYS A 22 0.80 -2.63 14.30
C CYS A 22 2.20 -2.30 13.75
N ASN A 23 2.31 -2.15 12.42
CA ASN A 23 3.54 -1.61 11.81
C ASN A 23 3.33 -0.16 11.37
N PRO A 24 4.28 0.73 11.67
CA PRO A 24 4.19 2.11 11.26
C PRO A 24 4.36 2.22 9.74
N GLY A 25 3.55 3.10 9.12
CA GLY A 25 3.49 3.25 7.66
C GLY A 25 2.58 2.24 6.94
N MET A 26 1.89 1.34 7.64
CA MET A 26 0.88 0.50 6.98
C MET A 26 -0.32 1.32 6.50
N LYS A 27 -0.99 0.87 5.44
CA LYS A 27 -2.25 1.46 4.95
C LYS A 27 -3.28 1.52 6.09
N GLY A 28 -3.75 2.71 6.42
CA GLY A 28 -4.66 2.96 7.56
C GLY A 28 -3.99 3.40 8.86
N CYS A 29 -2.65 3.30 8.95
CA CYS A 29 -1.87 3.91 10.03
C CYS A 29 -1.94 5.44 9.95
N VAL A 30 -1.95 6.12 11.10
CA VAL A 30 -1.94 7.60 11.17
C VAL A 30 -0.69 8.24 10.56
N LEU A 31 0.39 7.47 10.44
CA LEU A 31 1.65 7.90 9.81
C LEU A 31 1.62 7.73 8.28
N PHE A 32 0.70 6.93 7.74
CA PHE A 32 0.61 6.66 6.30
C PHE A 32 0.30 7.95 5.53
N GLY A 33 1.20 8.32 4.61
CA GLY A 33 1.09 9.55 3.81
C GLY A 33 1.50 10.83 4.55
N ARG A 34 1.88 10.77 5.83
CA ARG A 34 2.48 11.91 6.56
C ARG A 34 4.01 11.87 6.52
N PHE A 35 4.56 10.68 6.38
CA PHE A 35 5.99 10.42 6.27
C PHE A 35 6.26 9.52 5.07
N VAL A 36 7.45 9.67 4.50
CA VAL A 36 7.99 8.78 3.47
C VAL A 36 8.82 7.72 4.17
N TRP A 37 8.47 6.46 3.90
CA TRP A 37 9.14 5.27 4.41
C TRP A 37 10.18 4.78 3.40
N ALA A 38 11.20 4.08 3.87
CA ALA A 38 12.17 3.41 3.00
C ALA A 38 11.51 2.31 2.16
N ASP A 39 10.55 1.60 2.74
CA ASP A 39 9.70 0.65 2.01
C ASP A 39 8.63 1.40 1.20
N GLU A 40 8.71 1.34 -0.13
CA GLU A 40 7.75 2.00 -1.02
C GLU A 40 6.32 1.45 -0.88
N SER A 41 6.16 0.17 -0.50
CA SER A 41 4.86 -0.46 -0.27
C SER A 41 4.07 0.16 0.90
N LYS A 42 4.77 0.86 1.81
CA LYS A 42 4.21 1.60 2.95
C LYS A 42 3.94 3.07 2.60
N ASN A 43 4.31 3.50 1.41
CA ASN A 43 4.06 4.86 0.95
C ASN A 43 2.74 4.94 0.18
N ARG A 44 2.16 6.14 0.20
CA ARG A 44 0.99 6.45 -0.64
C ARG A 44 1.45 6.42 -2.10
N PRO A 45 0.71 5.78 -3.02
CA PRO A 45 1.04 5.84 -4.44
C PRO A 45 1.09 7.30 -4.90
N ALA A 46 2.12 7.62 -5.69
CA ALA A 46 2.31 8.93 -6.30
C ALA A 46 1.13 9.19 -7.27
N GLY A 47 0.07 9.82 -6.77
CA GLY A 47 -1.19 9.99 -7.51
C GLY A 47 -2.41 10.23 -6.63
N GLY A 48 -2.33 9.93 -5.33
CA GLY A 48 -3.41 10.24 -4.39
C GLY A 48 -4.62 9.30 -4.48
N TRP A 49 -5.47 9.28 -3.43
CA TRP A 49 -6.82 8.72 -3.50
C TRP A 49 -7.66 9.55 -4.48
N GLY A 50 -7.57 9.24 -5.77
CA GLY A 50 -8.33 9.92 -6.82
C GLY A 50 -7.63 10.06 -8.18
N GLY A 51 -6.33 9.77 -8.28
CA GLY A 51 -5.64 9.75 -9.58
C GLY A 51 -5.80 8.42 -10.29
N ASN A 52 -6.21 8.45 -11.57
CA ASN A 52 -6.26 7.30 -12.46
C ASN A 52 -5.00 6.42 -12.30
N LYS A 53 -5.21 5.10 -12.20
CA LYS A 53 -4.14 4.10 -12.28
C LYS A 53 -3.34 4.38 -13.56
N PRO A 54 -2.01 4.58 -13.55
CA PRO A 54 -1.24 4.32 -14.75
C PRO A 54 -1.40 2.83 -15.00
N GLU A 55 -2.25 2.52 -15.97
CA GLU A 55 -2.19 1.32 -16.78
C GLU A 55 -0.77 0.74 -16.77
N THR A 56 -0.60 -0.36 -16.04
CA THR A 56 0.52 -1.27 -16.27
C THR A 56 0.28 -1.87 -17.64
N GLU A 57 0.72 -1.15 -18.66
CA GLU A 57 1.06 -1.71 -19.96
C GLU A 57 2.22 -2.68 -19.73
N GLU A 58 1.92 -3.95 -19.51
CA GLU A 58 2.87 -5.02 -19.80
C GLU A 58 2.25 -5.89 -20.89
N ASN A 59 2.72 -5.63 -22.10
CA ASN A 59 2.49 -6.43 -23.29
C ASN A 59 2.94 -7.87 -23.04
N ASP A 60 2.01 -8.82 -22.97
CA ASP A 60 2.26 -10.21 -23.36
C ASP A 60 1.05 -10.72 -24.14
N HIS A 61 0.97 -10.27 -25.40
CA HIS A 61 0.14 -10.87 -26.43
C HIS A 61 1.08 -11.68 -27.32
N PRO A 62 0.99 -13.02 -27.32
CA PRO A 62 1.10 -13.76 -28.55
C PRO A 62 -0.32 -14.01 -29.04
N GLN A 63 -0.79 -13.15 -29.95
CA GLN A 63 -1.93 -13.49 -30.78
C GLN A 63 -1.47 -14.55 -31.77
N GLU A 64 -1.83 -15.80 -31.52
CA GLU A 64 -1.70 -16.89 -32.48
C GLU A 64 -2.49 -16.50 -33.75
N PRO A 65 -1.88 -16.49 -34.96
CA PRO A 65 -2.61 -16.18 -36.18
C PRO A 65 -3.57 -17.32 -36.49
N SER A 66 -4.88 -17.04 -36.50
CA SER A 66 -5.89 -17.96 -37.00
C SER A 66 -5.66 -18.25 -38.48
N GLY A 67 -5.07 -19.40 -38.78
CA GLY A 67 -4.95 -19.95 -40.12
C GLY A 67 -6.19 -20.77 -40.50
N GLU A 68 -6.69 -20.49 -41.71
CA GLU A 68 -7.28 -21.43 -42.68
C GLU A 68 -8.58 -22.17 -42.36
N LYS A 69 -9.67 -21.71 -43.01
CA LYS A 69 -10.30 -22.47 -44.11
C LYS A 69 -11.22 -21.62 -44.98
#